data_AF-A0A1J5E0W0-F1
#
_entry.id   AF-A0A1J5E0W0-F1
#
_cell.length_a   1.000
_cell.length_b   1.000
_cell.length_c   1.000
_cell.angle_alpha   90.00
_cell.angle_beta   90.00
_cell.angle_gamma   90.00
#
_symmetry.space_group_name_H-M   'P 1'
#
loop_
_entity.id
_entity.type
_entity.pdbx_description
1 polymer ?
#
loop_
_entity_poly.entity_id
_entity_poly.type
_entity_poly.pdbx_seq_one_letter_code
_entity_poly.pdbx_strand_id
1 'polypeptide(L)'
;MTSNAPSFLRRLLLGLGVVALLAAALPYPTAWVLASRSQTVQQIRLWDEPLRELNRWQYEEGDWDDTVVAIYGSPEGEPLEVVFIDEDSLLRPSEDPSLLLLPRTGNEHVFQVRTLYFFASRVTFLALPIALALMAVYFVLRKRSRATELGSASA
;
A
#
# COMPACT_ATOMS: atom_id res chain seq x y z
N MET A 1 44.46 -19.22 21.61
CA MET A 1 43.00 -19.49 21.47
C MET A 1 42.41 -18.43 20.56
N THR A 2 42.59 -18.60 19.25
CA THR A 2 42.10 -17.67 18.23
C THR A 2 40.65 -18.02 17.91
N SER A 3 39.75 -17.13 18.30
CA SER A 3 38.32 -17.20 17.98
C SER A 3 38.14 -17.09 16.47
N ASN A 4 38.07 -18.24 15.80
CA ASN A 4 37.47 -18.40 14.50
C ASN A 4 36.01 -17.98 14.63
N ALA A 5 35.68 -16.71 14.39
CA ALA A 5 34.29 -16.36 14.10
C ALA A 5 33.88 -17.25 12.89
N PRO A 6 33.02 -18.26 13.09
CA PRO A 6 32.91 -19.37 12.16
C PRO A 6 32.40 -18.82 10.84
N SER A 7 32.93 -19.33 9.72
CA SER A 7 32.51 -18.97 8.35
C SER A 7 30.99 -18.91 8.19
N PHE A 8 30.26 -19.72 8.97
CA PHE A 8 28.82 -19.68 9.17
C PHE A 8 28.25 -18.29 9.54
N LEU A 9 28.80 -17.62 10.57
CA LEU A 9 28.31 -16.32 11.05
C LEU A 9 28.39 -15.25 9.96
N ARG A 10 29.43 -15.27 9.12
CA ARG A 10 29.59 -14.31 8.02
C ARG A 10 28.59 -14.55 6.90
N ARG A 11 28.34 -15.82 6.55
CA ARG A 11 27.32 -16.19 5.56
C ARG A 11 25.93 -15.82 6.06
N LEU A 12 25.66 -16.00 7.35
CA LEU A 12 24.42 -15.58 7.99
C LEU A 12 24.24 -14.05 7.93
N LEU A 13 25.25 -13.27 8.31
CA LEU A 13 25.20 -11.80 8.23
C LEU A 13 24.99 -11.29 6.82
N LEU A 14 25.66 -11.90 5.83
CA LEU A 14 25.46 -11.56 4.42
C LEU A 14 24.04 -11.92 3.96
N GLY A 15 23.55 -13.11 4.29
CA GLY A 15 22.20 -13.54 3.96
C GLY A 15 21.13 -12.61 4.55
N LEU A 16 21.24 -12.30 5.85
CA LEU A 16 20.35 -11.37 6.52
C LEU A 16 20.46 -9.95 5.95
N GLY A 17 21.67 -9.48 5.63
CA GLY A 17 21.89 -8.19 5.00
C GLY A 17 21.23 -8.09 3.62
N VAL A 18 21.34 -9.14 2.80
CA VAL A 18 20.66 -9.22 1.49
C VAL A 18 19.15 -9.25 1.65
N VAL A 19 18.62 -10.05 2.57
CA VAL A 19 17.17 -10.10 2.83
C VAL A 19 16.66 -8.74 3.31
N ALA A 20 17.35 -8.07 4.23
CA ALA A 20 16.99 -6.74 4.70
C ALA A 20 17.06 -5.70 3.56
N LEU A 21 18.05 -5.81 2.66
CA LEU A 21 18.16 -4.93 1.50
C LEU A 21 16.99 -5.14 0.52
N LEU A 22 16.61 -6.38 0.25
CA LEU A 22 15.44 -6.70 -0.57
C LEU A 22 14.16 -6.18 0.08
N ALA A 23 14.00 -6.37 1.40
CA ALA A 23 12.89 -5.83 2.16
C ALA A 23 12.84 -4.29 2.12
N ALA A 24 13.97 -3.61 1.96
CA ALA A 24 14.00 -2.15 1.79
C ALA A 24 13.68 -1.72 0.35
N ALA A 25 14.16 -2.46 -0.64
CA ALA A 25 14.12 -2.07 -2.05
C ALA A 25 12.82 -2.45 -2.78
N LEU A 26 12.19 -3.57 -2.42
CA LEU A 26 11.02 -4.11 -3.12
C LEU A 26 9.67 -3.45 -2.79
N PRO A 27 9.40 -2.93 -1.58
CA PRO A 27 8.07 -2.41 -1.25
C PRO A 27 7.60 -1.27 -2.15
N TYR A 28 8.48 -0.34 -2.51
CA TYR A 28 8.10 0.83 -3.31
C TYR A 28 7.77 0.48 -4.78
N PRO A 29 8.60 -0.31 -5.50
CA PRO A 29 8.23 -0.83 -6.82
C PRO A 29 6.95 -1.67 -6.78
N THR A 30 6.77 -2.49 -5.74
CA THR A 30 5.56 -3.30 -5.57
C THR A 30 4.33 -2.40 -5.40
N ALA A 31 4.41 -1.39 -4.54
CA ALA A 31 3.33 -0.41 -4.36
C ALA A 31 3.02 0.35 -5.65
N TRP A 32 4.04 0.71 -6.44
CA TRP A 32 3.86 1.35 -7.74
C TRP A 32 3.14 0.46 -8.76
N VAL A 33 3.52 -0.82 -8.87
CA VAL A 33 2.84 -1.79 -9.77
C VAL A 33 1.39 -2.02 -9.35
N LEU A 34 1.10 -2.00 -8.05
CA LEU A 34 -0.27 -2.13 -7.56
C LEU A 34 -1.07 -0.84 -7.81
N ALA A 35 -0.47 0.32 -7.56
CA ALA A 35 -1.08 1.62 -7.78
C ALA A 35 -1.38 1.88 -9.26
N SER A 36 -0.59 1.35 -10.21
CA SER A 36 -0.89 1.52 -11.64
C SER A 36 -2.17 0.82 -12.10
N ARG A 37 -2.75 -0.05 -11.25
CA ARG A 37 -4.04 -0.71 -11.47
C ARG A 37 -5.16 -0.10 -10.63
N SER A 38 -4.93 1.03 -9.97
CA SER A 38 -5.96 1.67 -9.18
C SER A 38 -7.04 2.29 -10.05
N GLN A 39 -8.22 2.40 -9.48
CA GLN A 39 -9.32 3.17 -10.05
C GLN A 39 -9.61 4.35 -9.14
N THR A 40 -9.99 5.48 -9.72
CA THR A 40 -10.46 6.65 -8.99
C THR A 40 -11.96 6.50 -8.79
N VAL A 41 -12.40 6.44 -7.53
CA VAL A 41 -13.81 6.28 -7.19
C VAL A 41 -14.27 7.42 -6.30
N GLN A 42 -15.50 7.86 -6.48
CA GLN A 42 -16.16 8.78 -5.55
C GLN A 42 -16.97 7.95 -4.57
N GLN A 43 -16.68 8.08 -3.28
CA GLN A 43 -17.52 7.44 -2.25
C GLN A 43 -18.86 8.15 -2.19
N ILE A 44 -19.93 7.36 -2.07
CA ILE A 44 -21.29 7.88 -1.93
C ILE A 44 -22.01 7.28 -0.73
N ARG A 45 -22.85 8.09 -0.10
CA ARG A 45 -23.84 7.66 0.88
C ARG A 45 -25.18 7.45 0.18
N LEU A 46 -25.58 6.20 -0.01
CA LEU A 46 -26.82 5.85 -0.71
C LEU A 46 -28.10 6.41 -0.07
N TRP A 47 -28.08 6.72 1.24
CA TRP A 47 -29.24 7.18 2.01
C TRP A 47 -28.88 8.38 2.88
N ASP A 48 -28.88 9.58 2.31
CA ASP A 48 -28.66 10.82 3.05
C ASP A 48 -29.99 11.57 3.24
N GLU A 49 -30.29 11.98 4.47
CA GLU A 49 -31.58 12.59 4.84
C GLU A 49 -31.84 13.91 4.08
N PRO A 50 -30.87 14.84 3.95
CA PRO A 50 -31.05 16.05 3.16
C PRO A 50 -31.31 15.79 1.67
N LEU A 51 -30.72 14.75 1.09
CA LEU A 51 -30.99 14.37 -0.31
C LEU A 51 -32.35 13.72 -0.47
N ARG A 52 -32.78 12.93 0.51
CA ARG A 52 -34.15 12.42 0.56
C ARG A 52 -35.16 13.56 0.66
N GLU A 53 -34.87 14.59 1.47
CA GLU A 53 -35.70 15.78 1.58
C GLU A 53 -35.68 16.64 0.32
N LEU A 54 -34.51 16.84 -0.31
CA LEU A 54 -34.39 17.58 -1.57
C LEU A 54 -35.13 16.86 -2.70
N ASN A 55 -34.93 15.55 -2.85
CA ASN A 55 -35.68 14.73 -3.79
C ASN A 55 -37.17 14.77 -3.47
N ARG A 56 -37.54 14.76 -2.17
CA ARG A 56 -38.93 14.91 -1.74
C ARG A 56 -39.54 16.24 -2.21
N TRP A 57 -38.81 17.32 -2.00
CA TRP A 57 -39.24 18.67 -2.37
C TRP A 57 -39.30 18.84 -3.90
N GLN A 58 -38.31 18.35 -4.63
CA GLN A 58 -38.20 18.51 -6.08
C GLN A 58 -39.28 17.73 -6.84
N TYR A 59 -39.79 16.64 -6.25
CA TYR A 59 -40.82 15.78 -6.83
C TYR A 59 -42.17 15.84 -6.08
N GLU A 60 -42.45 16.93 -5.35
CA GLU A 60 -43.69 17.13 -4.57
C GLU A 60 -45.01 16.94 -5.36
N GLU A 61 -44.97 16.84 -6.70
CA GLU A 61 -46.13 16.56 -7.57
C GLU A 61 -46.12 15.17 -8.27
N GLY A 62 -45.11 14.31 -8.06
CA GLY A 62 -44.88 13.09 -8.85
C GLY A 62 -44.91 11.77 -8.07
N ASP A 63 -45.18 10.68 -8.78
CA ASP A 63 -45.27 9.30 -8.27
C ASP A 63 -43.92 8.83 -7.68
N TRP A 64 -43.87 8.69 -6.35
CA TRP A 64 -42.69 8.28 -5.58
C TRP A 64 -42.26 6.83 -5.82
N ASP A 65 -43.09 6.04 -6.49
CA ASP A 65 -42.80 4.63 -6.81
C ASP A 65 -41.89 4.49 -8.04
N ASP A 66 -41.58 5.57 -8.77
CA ASP A 66 -40.70 5.49 -9.93
C ASP A 66 -39.21 5.42 -9.53
N THR A 67 -38.49 4.52 -10.21
CA THR A 67 -37.10 4.12 -9.90
C THR A 67 -36.10 5.29 -10.05
N VAL A 68 -36.56 6.40 -10.61
CA VAL A 68 -35.83 7.62 -10.99
C VAL A 68 -35.39 8.46 -9.78
N VAL A 69 -35.97 8.26 -8.59
CA VAL A 69 -35.62 9.08 -7.39
C VAL A 69 -34.41 8.55 -6.61
N ALA A 70 -33.92 7.37 -6.97
CA ALA A 70 -32.59 6.93 -6.60
C ALA A 70 -31.61 7.45 -7.70
N ILE A 71 -30.29 7.34 -7.68
CA ILE A 71 -29.55 6.15 -7.30
C ILE A 71 -28.06 6.50 -7.06
N TYR A 72 -27.67 7.76 -6.81
CA TYR A 72 -26.23 8.06 -6.58
C TYR A 72 -25.90 8.73 -5.26
N GLY A 73 -26.81 8.68 -4.28
CA GLY A 73 -26.50 9.12 -2.91
C GLY A 73 -25.88 10.52 -2.81
N SER A 74 -25.22 10.79 -1.68
CA SER A 74 -24.43 12.01 -1.46
C SER A 74 -22.95 11.71 -1.64
N PRO A 75 -22.17 12.46 -2.43
CA PRO A 75 -20.73 12.28 -2.48
C PRO A 75 -20.13 12.56 -1.10
N GLU A 76 -19.39 11.59 -0.56
CA GLU A 76 -18.66 11.73 0.68
C GLU A 76 -17.20 12.08 0.39
N GLY A 77 -16.83 13.33 0.66
CA GLY A 77 -15.44 13.79 0.58
C GLY A 77 -14.88 13.81 -0.84
N GLU A 78 -13.55 13.75 -0.92
CA GLU A 78 -12.82 13.79 -2.19
C GLU A 78 -12.74 12.39 -2.84
N PRO A 79 -12.59 12.30 -4.18
CA PRO A 79 -12.33 11.05 -4.87
C PRO A 79 -11.12 10.31 -4.28
N LEU A 80 -11.22 8.98 -4.21
CA LEU A 80 -10.18 8.12 -3.68
C LEU A 80 -9.59 7.23 -4.77
N GLU A 81 -8.27 7.09 -4.77
CA GLU A 81 -7.58 6.05 -5.54
C GLU A 81 -7.51 4.76 -4.73
N VAL A 82 -8.05 3.70 -5.31
CA VAL A 82 -8.32 2.44 -4.63
C VAL A 82 -7.90 1.27 -5.51
N VAL A 83 -7.46 0.19 -4.86
CA VAL A 83 -7.03 -1.05 -5.51
C VAL A 83 -7.85 -2.22 -5.00
N PHE A 84 -7.93 -3.29 -5.81
CA PHE A 84 -8.64 -4.54 -5.48
C PHE A 84 -10.13 -4.34 -5.19
N ILE A 85 -10.80 -3.51 -5.98
CA ILE A 85 -12.26 -3.37 -5.92
C ILE A 85 -12.91 -4.38 -6.85
N ASP A 86 -14.01 -4.97 -6.37
CA ASP A 86 -14.89 -5.80 -7.18
C ASP A 86 -15.70 -4.90 -8.13
N GLU A 87 -15.66 -5.16 -9.44
CA GLU A 87 -16.37 -4.33 -10.42
C GLU A 87 -17.88 -4.35 -10.18
N ASP A 88 -18.43 -5.44 -9.63
CA ASP A 88 -19.85 -5.57 -9.31
C ASP A 88 -20.28 -4.67 -8.14
N SER A 89 -19.34 -4.19 -7.33
CA SER A 89 -19.59 -3.24 -6.24
C SER A 89 -19.61 -1.78 -6.71
N LEU A 90 -19.13 -1.51 -7.93
CA LEU A 90 -19.05 -0.17 -8.50
C LEU A 90 -20.35 0.19 -9.20
N LEU A 91 -20.90 1.34 -8.84
CA LEU A 91 -22.03 1.93 -9.53
C LEU A 91 -21.50 2.82 -10.66
N ARG A 92 -21.99 2.57 -11.88
CA ARG A 92 -21.69 3.36 -13.07
C ARG A 92 -22.96 4.06 -13.53
N PRO A 93 -23.05 5.39 -13.38
CA PRO A 93 -24.20 6.12 -13.86
C PRO A 93 -24.42 5.94 -15.36
N SER A 94 -25.67 5.75 -15.77
CA SER A 94 -26.02 5.74 -17.20
C SER A 94 -25.83 7.09 -17.87
N GLU A 95 -25.95 8.17 -17.09
CA GLU A 95 -25.81 9.55 -17.51
C GLU A 95 -24.35 9.94 -17.75
N ASP A 96 -23.44 9.41 -16.92
CA ASP A 96 -22.00 9.60 -17.03
C ASP A 96 -21.25 8.29 -16.71
N PRO A 97 -20.95 7.48 -17.74
CA PRO A 97 -20.25 6.20 -17.56
C PRO A 97 -18.78 6.37 -17.20
N SER A 98 -18.23 7.59 -17.24
CA SER A 98 -16.86 7.87 -16.81
C SER A 98 -16.72 7.95 -15.29
N LEU A 99 -17.83 8.16 -14.58
CA LEU A 99 -17.87 8.26 -13.13
C LEU A 99 -17.97 6.87 -12.49
N LEU A 100 -17.06 6.58 -11.56
CA LEU A 100 -17.11 5.38 -10.74
C LEU A 100 -17.53 5.76 -9.33
N LEU A 101 -18.68 5.26 -8.90
CA LEU A 101 -19.24 5.51 -7.59
C LEU A 101 -19.11 4.26 -6.72
N LEU A 102 -18.63 4.45 -5.50
CA LEU A 102 -18.49 3.38 -4.53
C LEU A 102 -19.47 3.61 -3.36
N PRO A 103 -20.50 2.78 -3.20
CA PRO A 103 -21.42 2.89 -2.08
C PRO A 103 -20.70 2.54 -0.77
N ARG A 104 -20.77 3.44 0.21
CA ARG A 104 -20.21 3.19 1.53
C ARG A 104 -21.16 2.32 2.36
N THR A 105 -20.95 1.02 2.34
CA THR A 105 -21.53 0.08 3.31
C THR A 105 -20.66 0.09 4.58
N GLY A 106 -21.26 0.24 5.76
CA GLY A 106 -20.57 0.70 6.97
C GLY A 106 -19.33 -0.08 7.46
N ASN A 107 -19.11 -1.30 6.97
CA ASN A 107 -17.97 -2.15 7.35
C ASN A 107 -16.97 -2.42 6.22
N GLU A 108 -17.14 -1.85 5.03
CA GLU A 108 -16.22 -2.09 3.92
C GLU A 108 -15.05 -1.10 3.98
N HIS A 109 -13.86 -1.64 4.24
CA HIS A 109 -12.61 -0.89 4.18
C HIS A 109 -11.98 -1.07 2.80
N VAL A 110 -12.12 -0.06 1.96
CA VAL A 110 -11.44 -0.01 0.66
C VAL A 110 -9.94 0.15 0.85
N PHE A 111 -9.15 -0.61 0.08
CA PHE A 111 -7.71 -0.53 0.13
C PHE A 111 -7.20 0.63 -0.72
N GLN A 112 -6.85 1.74 -0.07
CA GLN A 112 -6.41 2.96 -0.75
C GLN A 112 -4.95 2.87 -1.21
N VAL A 113 -4.65 3.46 -2.36
CA VAL A 113 -3.27 3.62 -2.88
C VAL A 113 -2.38 4.37 -1.88
N ARG A 114 -2.94 5.36 -1.18
CA ARG A 114 -2.21 6.08 -0.14
C ARG A 114 -1.73 5.17 0.99
N THR A 115 -2.56 4.19 1.36
CA THR A 115 -2.22 3.19 2.38
C THR A 115 -1.09 2.28 1.90
N LEU A 116 -1.09 1.85 0.63
CA LEU A 116 0.02 1.10 0.02
C LEU A 116 1.35 1.84 0.16
N TYR A 117 1.41 3.11 -0.25
CA TYR A 117 2.65 3.90 -0.16
C TYR A 117 3.04 4.21 1.28
N PHE A 118 2.08 4.39 2.18
CA PHE A 118 2.35 4.53 3.60
C PHE A 118 3.09 3.29 4.13
N PHE A 119 2.57 2.08 3.90
CA PHE A 119 3.24 0.85 4.32
C PHE A 119 4.58 0.64 3.63
N ALA A 120 4.66 0.87 2.32
CA ALA A 120 5.91 0.74 1.58
C ALA A 120 7.01 1.64 2.17
N SER A 121 6.69 2.90 2.47
CA SER A 121 7.64 3.83 3.09
C SER A 121 8.09 3.33 4.47
N ARG A 122 7.17 2.86 5.33
CA ARG A 122 7.49 2.38 6.67
C ARG A 122 8.41 1.16 6.63
N VAL A 123 8.13 0.21 5.76
CA VAL A 123 8.98 -0.99 5.59
C VAL A 123 10.36 -0.59 5.10
N THR A 124 10.45 0.29 4.07
CA THR A 124 11.74 0.77 3.56
C THR A 124 12.56 1.49 4.63
N PHE A 125 11.94 2.40 5.40
CA PHE A 125 12.64 3.16 6.44
C PHE A 125 13.12 2.28 7.61
N LEU A 126 12.44 1.17 7.91
CA LEU A 126 12.86 0.23 8.95
C LEU A 126 13.94 -0.74 8.44
N ALA A 127 13.78 -1.26 7.22
CA ALA A 127 14.66 -2.29 6.67
C ALA A 127 16.02 -1.73 6.21
N LEU A 128 16.05 -0.51 5.66
CA LEU A 128 17.26 0.12 5.15
C LEU A 128 18.38 0.27 6.20
N PRO A 129 18.16 0.86 7.39
CA PRO A 129 19.23 1.00 8.38
C PRO A 129 19.74 -0.36 8.89
N ILE A 130 18.84 -1.35 9.01
CA ILE A 130 19.21 -2.72 9.39
C ILE A 130 20.13 -3.34 8.33
N ALA A 131 19.75 -3.22 7.05
CA ALA A 131 20.56 -3.70 5.94
C ALA A 131 21.95 -3.06 5.93
N LEU A 132 22.03 -1.73 6.07
CA LEU A 132 23.29 -0.99 6.12
C LEU A 132 24.16 -1.41 7.32
N ALA A 133 23.56 -1.58 8.50
CA ALA A 133 24.29 -2.02 9.69
C ALA A 133 24.86 -3.43 9.53
N LEU A 134 24.06 -4.38 9.04
CA LEU A 134 24.50 -5.76 8.80
C LEU A 134 25.62 -5.83 7.76
N MET A 135 25.48 -5.06 6.67
CA MET A 135 26.51 -4.99 5.62
C MET A 135 27.80 -4.34 6.14
N ALA A 136 27.71 -3.26 6.93
CA ALA A 136 28.88 -2.62 7.53
C ALA A 136 29.63 -3.59 8.47
N VAL A 137 28.91 -4.29 9.34
CA VAL A 137 29.49 -5.32 10.22
C VAL A 137 30.16 -6.42 9.41
N TYR A 138 29.49 -6.92 8.36
CA TYR A 138 30.06 -7.92 7.46
C TYR A 138 31.38 -7.44 6.82
N PHE A 139 31.43 -6.21 6.30
CA PHE A 139 32.63 -5.65 5.69
C PHE A 139 33.78 -5.48 6.69
N VAL A 140 33.50 -5.02 7.92
CA VAL A 140 34.51 -4.90 8.98
C VAL A 140 35.11 -6.26 9.34
N LEU A 141 34.26 -7.27 9.53
CA LEU A 141 34.72 -8.64 9.84
C LEU A 141 35.53 -9.25 8.69
N ARG A 142 35.09 -9.04 7.45
CA ARG A 142 35.81 -9.49 6.24
C ARG A 142 37.18 -8.83 6.10
N LYS A 143 37.28 -7.52 6.37
CA LYS A 143 38.56 -6.79 6.32
C LYS A 143 39.52 -7.31 7.39
N ARG A 144 39.03 -7.54 8.62
CA ARG A 144 39.85 -8.04 9.72
C ARG A 144 40.46 -9.42 9.45
N SER A 145 39.71 -10.39 8.92
CA SER A 145 40.30 -11.71 8.61
C SER A 145 41.36 -11.65 7.52
N ARG A 146 41.17 -10.83 6.49
CA ARG A 146 42.15 -10.70 5.41
C ARG A 146 43.48 -10.17 5.94
N ALA A 147 43.44 -9.24 6.90
CA ALA A 147 44.66 -8.73 7.54
C ALA A 147 45.36 -9.81 8.37
N THR A 148 44.60 -10.69 9.04
CA THR A 148 45.18 -11.81 9.81
C THR A 148 45.81 -12.87 8.90
N GLU A 149 45.16 -13.24 7.80
CA GLU A 149 45.69 -14.21 6.81
C GLU A 149 47.01 -13.73 6.18
N LEU A 150 47.08 -12.45 5.80
CA LEU A 150 48.29 -11.86 5.22
C LEU A 150 49.44 -11.77 6.22
N GLY A 151 49.16 -11.42 7.49
CA GLY A 151 50.18 -11.36 8.54
C GLY A 151 50.73 -12.72 8.95
N SER A 152 49.92 -13.79 8.85
CA SER A 152 50.39 -15.17 9.08
C SER A 152 51.16 -15.78 7.91
N ALA A 153 51.03 -15.22 6.70
CA ALA A 153 51.78 -15.68 5.53
C ALA A 153 53.16 -15.02 5.40
N SER A 154 53.40 -13.93 6.14
CA SER A 154 54.65 -13.17 6.16
C SER A 154 55.54 -13.44 7.38
N ALA A 155 55.11 -14.31 8.30
CA ALA A 155 55.82 -14.71 9.52
C ALA A 155 56.21 -16.19 9.43
#